data_AF-A0A3S3PJD5-F1
#
_entry.id   AF-A0A3S3PJD5-F1
#
_cell.length_a   1.000
_cell.length_b   1.000
_cell.length_c   1.000
_cell.angle_alpha   90.00
_cell.angle_beta   90.00
_cell.angle_gamma   90.00
#
_symmetry.space_group_name_H-M   'P 1'
#
loop_
_entity.id
_entity.type
_entity.pdbx_description
1 polymer ?
#
loop_
_entity_poly.entity_id
_entity_poly.type
_entity_poly.pdbx_seq_one_letter_code
_entity_poly.pdbx_strand_id
1 'polypeptide(L)'
;MLTGRGTQLWQLPDKTFSNVTYPRCRTGMLAYMHRYKIYIEGSAWSVSEKYILACNSLTLIVKPRYYDFFTRGLMPVHHYWPIREDDKCRSIKFAVDWGNSHKQKAQAIANTASNFIQEDLKMEYVYDYMFHLLNEYAELLTYKPTKPKKAVEICLESMVCPARGLEKKFMVESMVKAPKESSPCTLPPPFDPVTLQVWLRRKQNSVRQVEIWEKGAWERQNTKL
;
A
#
# COMPACT_ATOMS: atom_id res chain seq x y z
N MET A 1 -12.84 -15.72 -5.40
CA MET A 1 -13.24 -14.93 -6.59
C MET A 1 -13.47 -13.49 -6.14
N LEU A 2 -12.42 -12.68 -6.16
CA LEU A 2 -12.49 -11.21 -6.22
C LEU A 2 -11.62 -10.86 -7.43
N THR A 3 -12.17 -11.03 -8.63
CA THR A 3 -11.56 -10.46 -9.82
C THR A 3 -11.83 -8.97 -9.79
N GLY A 4 -11.09 -8.27 -8.92
CA GLY A 4 -10.94 -6.84 -9.05
C GLY A 4 -10.30 -6.59 -10.39
N ARG A 5 -11.11 -6.25 -11.40
CA ARG A 5 -10.64 -5.55 -12.59
C ARG A 5 -10.13 -4.19 -12.11
N GLY A 6 -8.92 -4.18 -11.58
CA GLY A 6 -8.12 -3.00 -11.30
C GLY A 6 -7.65 -2.42 -12.63
N THR A 7 -8.58 -1.82 -13.35
CA THR A 7 -8.34 -0.91 -14.47
C THR A 7 -9.67 -0.21 -14.71
N GLN A 8 -9.89 0.91 -14.02
CA GLN A 8 -10.69 1.95 -14.64
C GLN A 8 -9.93 2.35 -15.91
N LEU A 9 -10.45 1.90 -17.06
CA LEU A 9 -10.28 2.64 -18.30
C LEU A 9 -10.84 4.04 -18.03
N TRP A 10 -9.96 5.04 -18.04
CA TRP A 10 -10.40 6.40 -18.29
C TRP A 10 -10.87 6.47 -19.75
N GLN A 11 -12.16 6.23 -19.98
CA GLN A 11 -12.87 6.84 -21.11
C GLN A 11 -13.76 7.93 -20.52
N LEU A 12 -13.20 9.13 -20.40
CA LEU A 12 -13.97 10.37 -20.43
C LEU A 12 -13.47 11.16 -21.65
N PRO A 13 -14.35 11.59 -22.55
CA PRO A 13 -13.97 12.38 -23.70
C PRO A 13 -13.79 13.82 -23.23
N ASP A 14 -12.62 14.17 -22.74
CA ASP A 14 -12.25 15.58 -22.68
C ASP A 14 -10.78 15.82 -23.00
N LYS A 15 -10.61 16.65 -24.03
CA LYS A 15 -9.40 16.83 -24.83
C LYS A 15 -8.43 17.78 -24.12
N THR A 16 -7.64 17.34 -23.14
CA THR A 16 -6.50 18.17 -22.66
C THR A 16 -5.23 17.43 -22.24
N PHE A 17 -5.17 16.09 -22.27
CA PHE A 17 -3.94 15.34 -21.98
C PHE A 17 -3.69 14.20 -22.98
N SER A 18 -3.93 14.46 -24.26
CA SER A 18 -3.61 13.52 -25.34
C SER A 18 -2.18 13.77 -25.85
N ASN A 19 -1.22 12.99 -25.33
CA ASN A 19 0.01 12.52 -26.02
C ASN A 19 1.18 12.21 -25.06
N VAL A 20 0.90 11.61 -23.89
CA VAL A 20 1.96 10.95 -23.11
C VAL A 20 1.54 9.50 -22.89
N THR A 21 2.09 8.61 -23.71
CA THR A 21 2.10 7.18 -23.43
C THR A 21 3.02 6.94 -22.23
N TYR A 22 2.45 6.92 -21.03
CA TYR A 22 3.19 6.50 -19.85
C TYR A 22 3.50 5.00 -19.98
N PRO A 23 4.79 4.59 -19.95
CA PRO A 23 5.11 3.17 -19.93
C PRO A 23 4.46 2.55 -18.69
N ARG A 24 3.68 1.49 -18.92
CA ARG A 24 3.10 0.66 -17.87
C ARG A 24 4.25 0.25 -16.93
N CYS A 25 4.19 0.58 -15.64
CA CYS A 25 5.19 0.13 -14.67
C CYS A 25 5.24 -1.41 -14.70
N ARG A 26 6.22 -1.96 -15.42
CA ARG A 26 6.52 -3.39 -15.39
C ARG A 26 7.26 -3.67 -14.09
N THR A 27 6.90 -4.77 -13.42
CA THR A 27 7.60 -5.39 -12.29
C THR A 27 8.94 -6.02 -12.71
N GLY A 28 9.70 -5.35 -13.59
CA GLY A 28 11.05 -5.74 -14.03
C GLY A 28 12.06 -4.62 -13.76
N MET A 29 13.29 -4.77 -14.25
CA MET A 29 14.46 -3.88 -14.03
C MET A 29 14.18 -2.37 -14.23
N LEU A 30 13.14 -1.99 -14.98
CA LEU A 30 12.71 -0.60 -15.17
C LEU A 30 12.01 0.02 -13.94
N ALA A 31 11.49 -0.78 -13.01
CA ALA A 31 10.90 -0.30 -11.77
C ALA A 31 11.89 0.52 -10.93
N TYR A 32 13.18 0.17 -11.01
CA TYR A 32 14.33 0.81 -10.35
C TYR A 32 14.85 2.09 -11.03
N MET A 33 14.32 2.50 -12.18
CA MET A 33 14.91 3.61 -12.95
C MET A 33 14.58 5.00 -12.37
N HIS A 34 13.57 5.13 -11.52
CA HIS A 34 13.08 6.43 -11.04
C HIS A 34 13.28 6.58 -9.54
N ARG A 35 14.07 7.59 -9.15
CA ARG A 35 14.39 7.90 -7.73
C ARG A 35 13.16 8.24 -6.87
N TYR A 36 12.08 8.68 -7.51
CA TYR A 36 10.83 9.07 -6.87
C TYR A 36 9.66 8.33 -7.52
N LYS A 37 8.68 7.93 -6.71
CA LYS A 37 7.42 7.35 -7.16
C LYS A 37 6.29 8.07 -6.44
N ILE A 38 5.18 8.32 -7.12
CA ILE A 38 4.04 9.01 -6.52
C ILE A 38 2.89 8.01 -6.42
N TYR A 39 2.31 7.91 -5.23
CA TYR A 39 1.07 7.20 -4.99
C TYR A 39 -0.06 8.20 -4.75
N ILE A 40 -1.13 8.04 -5.51
CA ILE A 40 -2.35 8.83 -5.42
C ILE A 40 -3.52 7.86 -5.49
N GLU A 41 -4.49 8.03 -4.59
CA GLU A 41 -5.71 7.24 -4.58
C GLU A 41 -6.62 7.59 -5.77
N GLY A 42 -7.39 6.61 -6.22
CA GLY A 42 -8.42 6.80 -7.25
C GLY A 42 -9.80 6.89 -6.59
N SER A 43 -10.75 6.09 -7.08
CA SER A 43 -12.05 5.93 -6.40
C SER A 43 -11.94 5.26 -5.01
N ALA A 44 -10.85 4.56 -4.76
CA ALA A 44 -10.53 3.87 -3.51
C ALA A 44 -9.00 3.78 -3.37
N TRP A 45 -8.53 2.99 -2.38
CA TRP A 45 -7.13 2.58 -2.32
C TRP A 45 -6.74 1.80 -3.58
N SER A 46 -5.47 1.89 -4.00
CA SER A 46 -4.97 1.21 -5.18
C SER A 46 -4.01 0.09 -4.80
N VAL A 47 -4.20 -1.07 -5.43
CA VAL A 47 -3.32 -2.24 -5.30
C VAL A 47 -1.87 -1.95 -5.70
N SER A 48 -1.60 -0.83 -6.38
CA SER A 48 -0.27 -0.40 -6.77
C SER A 48 0.61 0.03 -5.59
N GLU A 49 0.03 0.40 -4.44
CA GLU A 49 0.78 0.97 -3.29
C GLU A 49 1.93 0.06 -2.85
N LYS A 50 1.64 -1.22 -2.60
CA LYS A 50 2.64 -2.21 -2.17
C LYS A 50 3.77 -2.39 -3.18
N TYR A 51 3.45 -2.34 -4.48
CA TYR A 51 4.46 -2.48 -5.53
C TYR A 51 5.34 -1.24 -5.61
N ILE A 52 4.77 -0.05 -5.43
CA ILE A 52 5.52 1.21 -5.40
C ILE A 52 6.48 1.24 -4.21
N LEU A 53 6.02 0.86 -3.02
CA LEU A 53 6.83 0.79 -1.81
C LEU A 53 8.00 -0.20 -1.93
N ALA A 54 7.84 -1.29 -2.69
CA ALA A 54 8.87 -2.30 -2.91
C ALA A 54 9.98 -1.90 -3.90
N CYS A 55 9.89 -0.73 -4.56
CA CYS A 55 10.79 -0.35 -5.67
C CYS A 55 12.11 0.30 -5.25
N ASN A 56 12.47 0.34 -3.96
CA ASN A 56 13.68 1.05 -3.46
C ASN A 56 13.79 2.50 -3.95
N SER A 57 12.64 3.14 -4.14
CA SER A 57 12.50 4.52 -4.60
C SER A 57 11.78 5.33 -3.52
N LEU A 58 12.12 6.62 -3.36
CA LEU A 58 11.42 7.46 -2.40
C LEU A 58 9.95 7.59 -2.83
N THR A 59 9.06 6.98 -2.05
CA THR A 59 7.63 6.98 -2.34
C THR A 59 7.00 8.23 -1.74
N LEU A 60 6.38 9.03 -2.60
CA LEU A 60 5.61 10.22 -2.26
C LEU A 60 4.14 9.82 -2.18
N ILE A 61 3.56 9.83 -0.97
CA ILE A 61 2.16 9.45 -0.76
C ILE A 61 1.34 10.70 -0.54
N VAL A 62 0.45 10.98 -1.48
CA VAL A 62 -0.60 11.98 -1.29
C VAL A 62 -1.51 11.53 -0.16
N LYS A 63 -1.80 12.43 0.79
CA LYS A 63 -2.56 12.15 2.03
C LYS A 63 -3.71 11.15 1.77
N PRO A 64 -3.57 9.90 2.25
CA PRO A 64 -4.54 8.85 1.95
C PRO A 64 -5.83 9.06 2.73
N ARG A 65 -6.95 8.70 2.13
CA ARG A 65 -8.29 8.68 2.75
C ARG A 65 -8.73 7.25 3.04
N TYR A 66 -8.22 6.29 2.28
CA TYR A 66 -8.52 4.88 2.44
C TYR A 66 -7.35 4.16 3.13
N TYR A 67 -7.68 3.05 3.79
CA TYR A 67 -6.68 2.21 4.46
C TYR A 67 -6.80 0.78 3.95
N ASP A 68 -5.69 0.24 3.47
CA ASP A 68 -5.51 -1.20 3.33
C ASP A 68 -5.02 -1.83 4.65
N PHE A 69 -5.07 -3.15 4.78
CA PHE A 69 -4.77 -3.85 6.03
C PHE A 69 -3.37 -3.53 6.60
N PHE A 70 -2.37 -3.33 5.73
CA PHE A 70 -0.98 -3.01 6.12
C PHE A 70 -0.69 -1.51 6.24
N THR A 71 -1.49 -0.64 5.60
CA THR A 71 -1.20 0.80 5.50
C THR A 71 -1.20 1.51 6.86
N ARG A 72 -1.92 0.96 7.84
CA ARG A 72 -1.90 1.44 9.23
C ARG A 72 -0.55 1.21 9.93
N GLY A 73 0.31 0.32 9.42
CA GLY A 73 1.69 0.15 9.87
C GLY A 73 2.65 1.22 9.35
N LEU A 74 2.33 1.88 8.23
CA LEU A 74 3.23 2.84 7.58
C LEU A 74 3.38 4.13 8.39
N MET A 75 4.56 4.73 8.32
CA MET A 75 4.98 5.88 9.14
C MET A 75 5.57 6.96 8.22
N PRO A 76 5.02 8.19 8.23
CA PRO A 76 5.55 9.28 7.43
C PRO A 76 7.01 9.59 7.79
N VAL A 77 7.81 9.94 6.79
CA VAL A 77 9.25 10.24 6.88
C VAL A 77 10.10 9.05 7.34
N HIS A 78 9.51 7.85 7.45
CA HIS A 78 10.21 6.61 7.75
C HIS A 78 10.01 5.57 6.63
N HIS A 79 8.76 5.34 6.23
CA HIS A 79 8.42 4.44 5.12
C HIS A 79 8.10 5.19 3.82
N TYR A 80 7.72 6.47 3.90
CA TYR A 80 7.34 7.27 2.73
C TYR A 80 7.45 8.76 3.04
N TRP A 81 7.39 9.59 2.01
CA TRP A 81 7.30 11.04 2.15
C TRP A 81 5.84 11.52 2.01
N PRO A 82 5.27 12.19 3.02
CA PRO A 82 3.88 12.66 2.95
C PRO A 82 3.75 13.85 1.99
N ILE A 83 2.70 13.85 1.16
CA ILE A 83 2.34 14.93 0.25
C ILE A 83 0.98 15.49 0.64
N ARG A 84 0.90 16.81 0.69
CA ARG A 84 -0.34 17.54 0.99
C ARG A 84 -1.39 17.36 -0.08
N GLU A 85 -2.65 17.22 0.35
CA GLU A 85 -3.79 17.06 -0.55
C GLU A 85 -4.24 18.39 -1.16
N ASP A 86 -4.11 19.49 -0.41
CA ASP A 86 -4.58 20.82 -0.77
C ASP A 86 -3.62 21.60 -1.69
N ASP A 87 -2.31 21.35 -1.59
CA ASP A 87 -1.29 21.97 -2.46
C ASP A 87 -0.26 20.92 -2.97
N LYS A 88 -0.77 19.96 -3.76
CA LYS A 88 0.01 18.81 -4.26
C LYS A 88 1.25 19.22 -5.03
N CYS A 89 1.12 20.17 -5.97
CA CYS A 89 2.21 20.55 -6.87
C CYS A 89 3.40 21.14 -6.11
N ARG A 90 3.15 22.06 -5.15
CA ARG A 90 4.22 22.64 -4.35
C ARG A 90 4.82 21.63 -3.37
N SER A 91 3.98 20.80 -2.75
CA SER A 91 4.45 19.75 -1.83
C SER A 91 5.33 18.73 -2.56
N ILE A 92 4.95 18.29 -3.77
CA ILE A 92 5.76 17.39 -4.60
C ILE A 92 7.08 18.06 -5.01
N LYS A 93 7.04 19.33 -5.46
CA LYS A 93 8.26 20.06 -5.80
C LYS A 93 9.21 20.13 -4.62
N PHE A 94 8.70 20.49 -3.44
CA PHE A 94 9.52 20.54 -2.23
C PHE A 94 10.12 19.18 -1.88
N ALA A 95 9.33 18.11 -1.92
CA ALA A 95 9.79 16.75 -1.66
C ALA A 95 10.95 16.34 -2.58
N VAL A 96 10.84 16.65 -3.87
CA VAL A 96 11.88 16.36 -4.87
C VAL A 96 13.15 17.19 -4.63
N ASP A 97 13.00 18.50 -4.37
CA ASP A 97 14.14 19.39 -4.06
C ASP A 97 14.85 18.96 -2.77
N TRP A 98 14.08 18.59 -1.74
CA TRP A 98 14.60 18.05 -0.48
C TRP A 98 15.32 16.72 -0.70
N GLY A 99 14.72 15.79 -1.44
CA GLY A 99 15.32 14.48 -1.72
C GLY A 99 16.61 14.59 -2.54
N ASN A 100 16.68 15.56 -3.47
CA ASN A 100 17.87 15.81 -4.27
C ASN A 100 19.03 16.38 -3.45
N SER A 101 18.72 17.21 -2.45
CA SER A 101 19.71 17.77 -1.50
C SER A 101 20.08 16.81 -0.37
N HIS A 102 19.22 15.84 -0.05
CA HIS A 102 19.39 14.87 1.04
C HIS A 102 19.39 13.42 0.55
N LYS A 103 20.19 13.13 -0.48
CA LYS A 103 20.17 11.83 -1.19
C LYS A 103 20.26 10.61 -0.26
N GLN A 104 21.18 10.63 0.72
CA GLN A 104 21.35 9.51 1.65
C GLN A 104 20.11 9.28 2.52
N LYS A 105 19.49 10.36 3.02
CA LYS A 105 18.27 10.27 3.85
C LYS A 105 17.08 9.80 3.00
N ALA A 106 16.94 10.32 1.78
CA ALA A 106 15.91 9.89 0.84
C ALA A 106 16.04 8.38 0.51
N GLN A 107 17.27 7.91 0.26
CA GLN A 107 17.53 6.49 0.02
C GLN A 107 17.25 5.63 1.25
N ALA A 108 17.58 6.11 2.46
CA ALA A 108 17.27 5.39 3.70
C ALA A 108 15.76 5.16 3.85
N ILE A 109 14.93 6.19 3.62
CA ILE A 109 13.47 6.07 3.64
C ILE A 109 13.00 5.06 2.58
N ALA A 110 13.54 5.13 1.38
CA ALA A 110 13.20 4.21 0.28
C ALA A 110 13.53 2.75 0.62
N ASN A 111 14.69 2.51 1.23
CA ASN A 111 15.11 1.17 1.64
C ASN A 111 14.23 0.65 2.80
N THR A 112 13.92 1.49 3.78
CA THR A 112 13.01 1.13 4.88
C THR A 112 11.62 0.74 4.34
N ALA A 113 11.12 1.46 3.33
CA ALA A 113 9.86 1.12 2.66
C ALA A 113 9.90 -0.27 2.02
N SER A 114 10.93 -0.56 1.23
CA SER A 114 11.06 -1.85 0.56
C SER A 114 11.26 -3.00 1.54
N ASN A 115 12.06 -2.77 2.60
CA ASN A 115 12.29 -3.76 3.64
C ASN A 115 10.98 -4.09 4.38
N PHE A 116 10.14 -3.08 4.67
CA PHE A 116 8.81 -3.32 5.24
C PHE A 116 7.97 -4.25 4.34
N ILE A 117 7.98 -4.04 3.02
CA ILE A 117 7.23 -4.91 2.10
C ILE A 117 7.84 -6.32 2.04
N GLN A 118 9.16 -6.44 2.05
CA GLN A 118 9.86 -7.72 1.93
C GLN A 118 9.80 -8.55 3.21
N GLU A 119 9.86 -7.90 4.37
CA GLU A 119 9.97 -8.55 5.68
C GLU A 119 8.63 -8.61 6.41
N ASP A 120 7.89 -7.50 6.44
CA ASP A 120 6.67 -7.37 7.26
C ASP A 120 5.37 -7.62 6.46
N LEU A 121 5.45 -7.64 5.12
CA LEU A 121 4.31 -7.93 4.24
C LEU A 121 4.51 -9.23 3.42
N LYS A 122 5.16 -10.22 4.02
CA LYS A 122 5.32 -11.55 3.44
C LYS A 122 3.97 -12.25 3.29
N MET A 123 3.88 -13.15 2.32
CA MET A 123 2.66 -13.92 2.07
C MET A 123 2.22 -14.74 3.29
N GLU A 124 3.15 -15.23 4.11
CA GLU A 124 2.83 -15.91 5.37
C GLU A 124 2.05 -14.99 6.32
N TYR A 125 2.48 -13.75 6.52
CA TYR A 125 1.78 -12.78 7.36
C TYR A 125 0.46 -12.31 6.78
N VAL A 126 0.32 -12.28 5.44
CA VAL A 126 -0.97 -12.01 4.79
C VAL A 126 -1.97 -13.12 5.12
N TYR A 127 -1.56 -14.39 5.02
CA TYR A 127 -2.43 -15.51 5.35
C TYR A 127 -2.72 -15.59 6.85
N ASP A 128 -1.72 -15.36 7.70
CA ASP A 128 -1.92 -15.30 9.16
C ASP A 128 -2.92 -14.19 9.53
N TYR A 129 -2.77 -12.98 8.95
CA TYR A 129 -3.72 -11.89 9.15
C TYR A 129 -5.15 -12.28 8.75
N MET A 130 -5.32 -12.91 7.58
CA MET A 130 -6.64 -13.37 7.12
C MET A 130 -7.23 -14.44 8.04
N PHE A 131 -6.42 -15.39 8.49
CA PHE A 131 -6.83 -16.44 9.41
C PHE A 131 -7.34 -15.86 10.74
N HIS A 132 -6.54 -15.00 11.37
CA HIS A 132 -6.95 -14.35 12.62
C HIS A 132 -8.17 -13.47 12.43
N LEU A 133 -8.23 -12.65 11.37
CA LEU A 133 -9.39 -11.80 11.11
C LEU A 133 -10.69 -12.61 11.03
N LEU A 134 -10.68 -13.75 10.33
CA LEU A 134 -11.86 -14.60 10.19
C LEU A 134 -12.22 -15.30 11.49
N ASN A 135 -11.24 -15.75 12.28
CA ASN A 135 -11.50 -16.41 13.56
C ASN A 135 -12.06 -15.45 14.60
N GLU A 136 -11.41 -14.30 14.82
CA GLU A 136 -11.87 -13.28 15.77
C GLU A 136 -13.28 -12.78 15.38
N TYR A 137 -13.54 -12.61 14.08
CA TYR A 137 -14.88 -12.25 13.61
C TYR A 137 -15.92 -13.35 13.89
N ALA A 138 -15.54 -14.63 13.76
CA ALA A 138 -16.45 -15.74 14.02
C ALA A 138 -16.87 -15.82 15.50
N GLU A 139 -16.02 -15.40 16.43
CA GLU A 139 -16.34 -15.34 17.87
C GLU A 139 -17.42 -14.29 18.20
N LEU A 140 -17.58 -13.27 17.35
CA LEU A 140 -18.62 -12.25 17.50
C LEU A 140 -20.01 -12.73 17.06
N LEU A 141 -20.11 -13.90 16.43
CA LEU A 141 -21.39 -14.41 15.93
C LEU A 141 -22.29 -14.83 17.08
N THR A 142 -23.43 -14.16 17.21
CA THR A 142 -24.46 -14.49 18.21
C THR A 142 -25.42 -15.60 17.76
N TYR A 143 -25.07 -16.34 16.71
CA TYR A 143 -25.89 -17.40 16.13
C TYR A 143 -25.01 -18.51 15.56
N LYS A 144 -25.57 -19.71 15.42
CA LYS A 144 -24.89 -20.84 14.75
C LYS A 144 -25.09 -20.74 13.24
N PRO A 145 -24.03 -20.58 12.42
CA PRO A 145 -24.16 -20.53 10.97
C PRO A 145 -24.79 -21.80 10.40
N THR A 146 -25.66 -21.64 9.40
CA THR A 146 -26.25 -22.76 8.64
C THR A 146 -26.04 -22.53 7.14
N LYS A 147 -25.78 -23.61 6.39
CA LYS A 147 -25.57 -23.54 4.94
C LYS A 147 -26.90 -23.20 4.23
N PRO A 148 -26.97 -22.10 3.45
CA PRO A 148 -28.16 -21.82 2.63
C PRO A 148 -28.39 -22.91 1.58
N LYS A 149 -29.66 -23.24 1.30
CA LYS A 149 -30.02 -24.29 0.30
C LYS A 149 -29.45 -24.05 -1.10
N LYS A 150 -29.28 -22.78 -1.48
CA LYS A 150 -28.76 -22.36 -2.79
C LYS A 150 -27.25 -22.11 -2.80
N ALA A 151 -26.54 -22.38 -1.69
CA ALA A 151 -25.11 -22.17 -1.61
C ALA A 151 -24.37 -23.19 -2.48
N VAL A 152 -23.58 -22.70 -3.42
CA VAL A 152 -22.67 -23.51 -4.23
C VAL A 152 -21.36 -23.64 -3.47
N GLU A 153 -20.89 -24.87 -3.32
CA GLU A 153 -19.59 -25.13 -2.71
C GLU A 153 -18.47 -24.73 -3.67
N ILE A 154 -17.46 -24.03 -3.12
CA ILE A 154 -16.27 -23.65 -3.86
C ILE A 154 -15.12 -24.49 -3.31
N CYS A 155 -14.64 -25.44 -4.12
CA CYS A 155 -13.41 -26.20 -3.87
C CYS A 155 -12.28 -25.76 -4.83
N LEU A 156 -11.05 -26.19 -4.55
CA LEU A 156 -9.87 -25.84 -5.35
C LEU A 156 -10.08 -26.21 -6.83
N GLU A 157 -10.60 -27.40 -7.10
CA GLU A 157 -10.85 -27.91 -8.45
C GLU A 157 -11.88 -27.02 -9.15
N SER A 158 -12.98 -26.67 -8.47
CA SER A 158 -14.02 -25.80 -9.03
C SER A 158 -13.51 -24.39 -9.37
N MET A 159 -12.48 -23.91 -8.67
CA MET A 159 -11.83 -22.62 -8.96
C MET A 159 -10.82 -22.72 -10.10
N VAL A 160 -10.03 -23.79 -10.17
CA VAL A 160 -8.94 -23.95 -11.13
C VAL A 160 -9.43 -24.44 -12.50
N CYS A 161 -10.44 -25.31 -12.55
CA CYS A 161 -10.98 -25.89 -13.78
C CYS A 161 -11.41 -24.85 -14.83
N PRO A 162 -12.14 -23.76 -14.49
CA PRO A 162 -12.54 -22.76 -15.47
C PRO A 162 -11.41 -21.79 -15.88
N ALA A 163 -10.33 -21.70 -15.10
CA ALA A 163 -9.22 -20.78 -15.38
C ALA A 163 -8.41 -21.21 -16.62
N ARG A 164 -7.84 -20.24 -17.34
CA ARG A 164 -7.05 -20.49 -18.57
C ARG A 164 -5.73 -19.73 -18.56
N GLY A 165 -4.76 -20.21 -19.33
CA GLY A 165 -3.47 -19.55 -19.53
C GLY A 165 -2.71 -19.30 -18.23
N LEU A 166 -2.19 -18.07 -18.06
CA LEU A 166 -1.39 -17.68 -16.89
C LEU A 166 -2.18 -17.74 -15.58
N GLU A 167 -3.48 -17.46 -15.60
CA GLU A 167 -4.32 -17.55 -14.40
C GLU A 167 -4.34 -18.98 -13.86
N LYS A 168 -4.60 -19.96 -14.72
CA LYS A 168 -4.57 -21.38 -14.34
C LYS A 168 -3.20 -21.78 -13.81
N LYS A 169 -2.13 -21.35 -14.49
CA LYS A 169 -0.75 -21.63 -14.07
C LYS A 169 -0.49 -21.09 -12.65
N PHE A 170 -0.77 -19.82 -12.39
CA PHE A 170 -0.54 -19.21 -11.07
C PHE A 170 -1.42 -19.81 -9.99
N MET A 171 -2.68 -20.14 -10.29
CA MET A 171 -3.55 -20.82 -9.32
C MET A 171 -3.00 -22.19 -8.93
N VAL A 172 -2.57 -23.00 -9.90
CA VAL A 172 -1.96 -24.32 -9.66
C VAL A 172 -0.66 -24.21 -8.87
N GLU A 173 0.21 -23.26 -9.23
CA GLU A 173 1.48 -23.00 -8.53
C GLU A 173 1.27 -22.53 -7.09
N SER A 174 0.14 -21.87 -6.80
CA SER A 174 -0.22 -21.37 -5.47
C SER A 174 -0.99 -22.39 -4.63
N MET A 175 -1.24 -23.60 -5.13
CA MET A 175 -1.98 -24.62 -4.38
C MET A 175 -1.18 -25.08 -3.16
N VAL A 176 -1.82 -24.99 -1.99
CA VAL A 176 -1.28 -25.53 -0.74
C VAL A 176 -1.32 -27.06 -0.83
N LYS A 177 -0.14 -27.70 -0.80
CA LYS A 177 -0.03 -29.17 -0.94
C LYS A 177 -0.31 -29.92 0.36
N ALA A 178 -0.04 -29.30 1.49
CA ALA A 178 -0.26 -29.86 2.82
C ALA A 178 -0.51 -28.72 3.81
N PRO A 179 -1.29 -28.97 4.88
CA PRO A 179 -1.38 -28.05 6.00
C PRO A 179 -0.01 -27.76 6.59
N LYS A 180 0.16 -26.57 7.18
CA LYS A 180 1.37 -26.24 7.93
C LYS A 180 1.39 -27.07 9.22
N GLU A 181 2.52 -27.69 9.55
CA GLU A 181 2.65 -28.50 10.77
C GLU A 181 2.78 -27.63 12.03
N SER A 182 3.18 -26.37 11.89
CA SER A 182 3.21 -25.43 13.01
C SER A 182 1.84 -24.80 13.26
N SER A 183 1.58 -24.49 14.53
CA SER A 183 0.39 -23.71 14.91
C SER A 183 0.43 -22.34 14.24
N PRO A 184 -0.75 -21.72 13.99
CA PRO A 184 -0.83 -20.32 13.60
C PRO A 184 -0.03 -19.44 14.57
N CYS A 185 0.47 -18.30 14.09
CA CYS A 185 1.16 -17.37 14.96
C CYS A 185 0.23 -16.89 16.08
N THR A 186 0.76 -16.52 17.24
CA THR A 186 -0.03 -15.83 18.26
C THR A 186 -0.01 -14.35 17.94
N LEU A 187 -1.18 -13.74 17.74
CA LEU A 187 -1.25 -12.29 17.58
C LEU A 187 -0.75 -11.60 18.84
N PRO A 188 0.06 -10.53 18.72
CA PRO A 188 0.36 -9.69 19.85
C PRO A 188 -0.95 -9.07 20.39
N PRO A 189 -1.02 -8.79 21.70
CA PRO A 189 -2.19 -8.11 22.26
C PRO A 189 -2.41 -6.76 21.58
N PRO A 190 -3.66 -6.28 21.49
CA PRO A 190 -3.95 -4.97 20.94
C PRO A 190 -3.20 -3.88 21.73
N PHE A 191 -2.86 -2.78 21.06
CA PHE A 191 -2.26 -1.64 21.73
C PHE A 191 -3.21 -1.11 22.81
N ASP A 192 -2.66 -0.87 24.00
CA ASP A 192 -3.38 -0.13 25.02
C ASP A 192 -3.66 1.31 24.52
N PRO A 193 -4.70 1.97 25.05
CA PRO A 193 -5.09 3.30 24.59
C PRO A 193 -3.96 4.33 24.61
N VAL A 194 -3.03 4.26 25.57
CA VAL A 194 -1.92 5.22 25.69
C VAL A 194 -0.91 4.98 24.58
N THR A 195 -0.48 3.73 24.37
CA THR A 195 0.44 3.37 23.28
C THR A 195 -0.12 3.72 21.91
N LEU A 196 -1.41 3.46 21.68
CA LEU A 196 -2.08 3.84 20.43
C LEU A 196 -2.08 5.36 20.21
N GLN A 197 -2.39 6.15 21.25
CA GLN A 197 -2.37 7.60 21.15
C GLN A 197 -0.97 8.16 20.88
N VAL A 198 0.05 7.59 21.51
CA VAL A 198 1.46 7.95 21.24
C VAL A 198 1.82 7.65 19.79
N TRP A 199 1.42 6.49 19.27
CA TRP A 199 1.66 6.11 17.88
C TRP A 199 0.98 7.06 16.87
N LEU A 200 -0.30 7.37 17.10
CA LEU A 200 -1.06 8.31 16.25
C LEU A 200 -0.47 9.72 16.29
N ARG A 201 -0.10 10.20 17.49
CA ARG A 201 0.55 11.51 17.66
C ARG A 201 1.89 11.56 16.93
N ARG A 202 2.69 10.49 17.01
CA ARG A 202 3.96 10.39 16.28
C ARG A 202 3.74 10.53 14.77
N LYS A 203 2.76 9.82 14.19
CA LYS A 203 2.42 9.95 12.77
C LYS A 203 2.05 11.39 12.40
N GLN A 204 1.15 12.00 13.18
CA GLN A 204 0.69 13.37 12.93
C GLN A 204 1.84 14.38 13.02
N ASN A 205 2.71 14.23 14.02
CA ASN A 205 3.86 15.10 14.21
C ASN A 205 4.86 15.00 13.04
N SER A 206 5.11 13.79 12.51
CA SER A 206 5.97 13.62 11.33
C SER A 206 5.42 14.35 10.10
N VAL A 207 4.11 14.28 9.86
CA VAL A 207 3.47 15.03 8.76
C VAL A 207 3.60 16.54 9.00
N ARG A 208 3.24 17.01 10.19
CA ARG A 208 3.31 18.43 10.56
C ARG A 208 4.72 19.00 10.42
N GLN A 209 5.74 18.20 10.74
CA GLN A 209 7.14 18.61 10.58
C GLN A 209 7.49 18.88 9.11
N VAL A 210 7.03 18.04 8.18
CA VAL A 210 7.22 18.25 6.74
C VAL A 210 6.49 19.52 6.28
N GLU A 211 5.26 19.74 6.74
CA GLU A 211 4.50 20.96 6.42
C GLU A 211 5.21 22.25 6.90
N ILE A 212 5.84 22.22 8.07
CA ILE A 212 6.64 23.34 8.58
C ILE A 212 7.88 23.57 7.70
N TRP A 213 8.57 22.51 7.28
CA TRP A 213 9.72 22.61 6.40
C TRP A 213 9.35 23.17 5.03
N GLU A 214 8.23 22.71 4.46
CA GLU A 214 7.67 23.24 3.21
C GLU A 214 7.42 24.74 3.34
N LYS A 215 6.64 25.16 4.35
CA LYS A 215 6.29 26.56 4.56
C LYS A 215 7.54 27.45 4.68
N GLY A 216 8.49 27.05 5.52
CA GLY A 216 9.73 27.81 5.71
C GLY A 216 10.61 27.85 4.45
N ALA A 217 10.58 26.84 3.59
CA ALA A 217 11.31 26.86 2.33
C ALA A 217 10.72 27.85 1.33
N TRP A 218 9.39 27.93 1.25
CA TRP A 218 8.69 28.88 0.39
C TRP A 218 8.84 30.32 0.86
N GLU A 219 8.75 30.56 2.18
CA GLU A 219 9.02 31.89 2.76
C GLU A 219 10.41 32.40 2.38
N ARG A 220 11.45 31.56 2.52
CA ARG A 220 12.82 31.91 2.14
C ARG A 220 13.02 32.15 0.64
N GLN A 221 12.22 31.54 -0.23
CA GLN A 221 12.28 31.80 -1.67
C GLN A 221 11.64 33.14 -2.01
N ASN A 222 10.55 33.51 -1.34
CA ASN A 222 9.87 34.78 -1.55
C ASN A 222 10.67 35.99 -1.04
N THR A 223 11.55 35.82 -0.04
CA THR A 223 12.44 36.91 0.44
C THR A 223 13.68 37.11 -0.44
N LYS A 224 13.94 36.23 -1.41
CA LYS A 224 15.08 36.33 -2.34
C LYS A 224 14.70 36.92 -3.71
N LEU A 225 13.43 37.26 -3.90
CA LEU A 225 12.87 38.00 -5.03
C LEU A 225 12.71 39.46 -4.63
#